data_AF-A0A3D2I8C0-F1
#
_entry.id   AF-A0A3D2I8C0-F1
#
_cell.length_a   1.000
_cell.length_b   1.000
_cell.length_c   1.000
_cell.angle_alpha   90.00
_cell.angle_beta   90.00
_cell.angle_gamma   90.00
#
_symmetry.space_group_name_H-M   'P 1'
#
loop_
_entity.id
_entity.type
_entity.pdbx_description
1 polymer ?
#
loop_
_entity_poly.entity_id
_entity_poly.type
_entity_poly.pdbx_seq_one_letter_code
_entity_poly.pdbx_strand_id
1 'polypeptide(L)' 'QDVLAAKMQVYGVGLGREAISRIETGDRFVTDYELAIFARVLGVSLVWLTGDLEQKE' A
#
# COMPACT_ATOMS: atom_id res chain seq x y z
N GLN A 1 -2.05 2.92 12.08
CA GLN A 1 -0.85 2.87 11.21
C GLN A 1 0.22 1.90 11.73
N ASP A 2 0.47 1.76 13.04
CA ASP A 2 1.55 0.87 13.56
C ASP A 2 1.38 -0.60 13.19
N VAL A 3 0.14 -1.12 13.21
CA VAL A 3 -0.15 -2.50 12.81
C VAL A 3 0.17 -2.74 11.33
N LEU A 4 -0.15 -1.77 10.47
CA LEU A 4 0.16 -1.85 9.04
C LEU A 4 1.67 -1.78 8.82
N ALA A 5 2.37 -0.86 9.48
CA ALA A 5 3.83 -0.77 9.44
C ALA A 5 4.50 -2.10 9.85
N ALA A 6 4.07 -2.68 10.97
CA ALA A 6 4.58 -3.95 11.44
C ALA A 6 4.34 -5.09 10.44
N LYS A 7 3.15 -5.16 9.83
CA LYS A 7 2.87 -6.15 8.78
C LYS A 7 3.77 -5.93 7.56
N MET A 8 3.84 -4.70 7.04
CA MET A 8 4.70 -4.38 5.89
C MET A 8 6.16 -4.81 6.14
N GLN A 9 6.69 -4.57 7.35
CA GLN A 9 8.04 -4.99 7.75
C GLN A 9 8.21 -6.51 7.75
N VAL A 10 7.24 -7.27 8.27
CA VAL A 10 7.24 -8.74 8.22
C VAL A 10 7.27 -9.25 6.77
N TYR A 11 6.64 -8.52 5.84
CA TYR A 11 6.64 -8.82 4.41
C TYR A 11 7.86 -8.24 3.65
N GLY A 12 8.87 -7.71 4.35
CA GLY A 12 10.12 -7.24 3.75
C GLY A 12 10.10 -5.78 3.29
N VAL A 13 9.07 -5.01 3.65
CA VAL A 13 8.97 -3.58 3.35
C VAL A 13 9.21 -2.77 4.61
N GLY A 14 10.36 -2.09 4.65
CA GLY A 14 10.79 -1.24 5.77
C GLY A 14 10.02 0.08 5.91
N LEU A 15 8.69 0.05 5.88
CA LEU A 15 7.86 1.24 6.08
C LEU A 15 7.59 1.48 7.57
N GLY A 16 7.83 2.71 8.01
CA GLY A 16 7.41 3.22 9.31
C GLY A 16 6.06 3.93 9.25
N ARG A 17 5.50 4.24 10.42
CA ARG A 17 4.26 5.01 10.54
C ARG A 17 4.26 6.31 9.72
N GLU A 18 5.34 7.09 9.80
CA GLU A 18 5.44 8.37 9.08
C GLU A 18 5.42 8.19 7.56
N ALA A 19 6.07 7.15 7.04
CA ALA A 19 6.09 6.88 5.62
C ALA A 19 4.69 6.48 5.11
N ILE A 20 3.95 5.67 5.89
CA ILE A 20 2.54 5.34 5.61
C ILE A 20 1.68 6.60 5.65
N SER A 21 1.87 7.46 6.67
CA SER A 21 1.12 8.72 6.76
C SER A 21 1.34 9.62 5.55
N ARG A 22 2.59 9.73 5.06
CA ARG A 22 2.89 10.52 3.85
C ARG A 22 2.31 9.91 2.58
N ILE A 23 2.21 8.58 2.50
CA ILE A 23 1.51 7.92 1.40
C ILE A 23 0.02 8.29 1.44
N GLU A 24 -0.61 8.21 2.61
CA GLU A 24 -2.04 8.52 2.80
C GLU A 24 -2.37 10.00 2.52
N THR A 25 -1.44 10.93 2.80
CA THR A 25 -1.61 12.36 2.50
C THR A 25 -1.18 12.75 1.09
N GLY A 26 -0.56 11.84 0.32
CA GLY A 26 -0.03 12.12 -1.01
C GLY A 26 1.34 12.80 -1.04
N ASP A 27 1.99 12.97 0.12
CA ASP A 27 3.34 13.54 0.24
C ASP A 27 4.46 12.54 -0.13
N ARG A 28 4.11 11.30 -0.46
CA ARG A 28 5.05 10.26 -0.92
C ARG A 28 4.37 9.29 -1.90
N PHE A 29 5.04 9.00 -3.00
CA PHE A 29 4.66 7.93 -3.93
C PHE A 29 4.89 6.52 -3.38
N VAL A 30 4.06 5.57 -3.80
CA VAL A 30 4.22 4.14 -3.55
C VAL A 30 4.92 3.52 -4.75
N THR A 31 5.98 2.75 -4.52
CA THR A 31 6.67 2.01 -5.58
C THR A 31 5.93 0.71 -5.93
N ASP A 32 6.16 0.14 -7.12
CA ASP A 32 5.43 -1.05 -7.60
C ASP A 32 5.52 -2.25 -6.65
N TYR A 33 6.69 -2.49 -6.04
CA TYR A 33 6.87 -3.59 -5.10
C TYR A 33 6.16 -3.33 -3.75
N GLU A 34 6.17 -2.08 -3.26
CA GLU A 34 5.41 -1.70 -2.07
C GLU A 34 3.92 -1.86 -2.32
N LEU A 35 3.44 -1.46 -3.51
CA LEU A 35 2.04 -1.57 -3.92
C LEU A 35 1.56 -3.03 -3.93
N ALA A 36 2.35 -3.94 -4.52
CA ALA A 36 2.05 -5.37 -4.51
C ALA A 36 1.95 -5.95 -3.09
N ILE A 37 2.82 -5.48 -2.18
CA ILE A 37 2.84 -5.92 -0.79
C ILE A 37 1.70 -5.29 0.00
N PHE A 38 1.33 -4.03 -0.26
CA PHE A 38 0.12 -3.41 0.31
C PHE A 38 -1.12 -4.22 -0.05
N ALA A 39 -1.30 -4.59 -1.32
CA ALA A 39 -2.42 -5.42 -1.76
C ALA A 39 -2.47 -6.75 -0.98
N ARG A 40 -1.32 -7.44 -0.85
CA ARG A 40 -1.20 -8.68 -0.08
C ARG A 40 -1.51 -8.50 1.42
N VAL A 41 -0.99 -7.44 2.04
CA VAL A 41 -1.16 -7.15 3.47
C VAL A 41 -2.59 -6.74 3.81
N LEU A 42 -3.25 -6.01 2.91
CA LEU A 42 -4.63 -5.56 3.03
C LEU A 42 -5.64 -6.64 2.62
N GLY A 43 -5.20 -7.70 1.94
CA GLY A 43 -6.06 -8.80 1.51
C GLY A 43 -6.96 -8.44 0.33
N VAL A 44 -6.50 -7.55 -0.55
CA VAL A 44 -7.24 -7.05 -1.72
C VAL A 44 -6.46 -7.32 -3.00
N SER A 45 -7.14 -7.28 -4.16
CA SER A 45 -6.45 -7.37 -5.45
C SER A 45 -5.74 -6.05 -5.77
N LEU A 46 -4.69 -6.13 -6.61
CA LEU A 46 -4.01 -4.93 -7.13
C LEU A 46 -4.98 -4.01 -7.86
N VAL A 47 -5.85 -4.57 -8.70
CA VAL A 47 -6.88 -3.83 -9.46
C VAL A 47 -7.81 -3.04 -8.54
N TRP A 48 -8.25 -3.65 -7.44
CA TRP A 48 -9.09 -2.95 -6.45
C TRP A 48 -8.30 -1.83 -5.76
N LEU A 49 -7.04 -2.09 -5.41
CA LEU A 49 -6.18 -1.13 -4.69
C LEU A 49 -5.82 0.10 -5.55
N THR A 50 -5.61 -0.08 -6.86
CA THR A 50 -5.29 1.00 -7.78
C THR A 50 -6.53 1.74 -8.30
N GLY A 51 -7.73 1.22 -8.03
CA GLY A 51 -8.96 1.79 -8.57
C GLY A 51 -9.12 1.58 -10.08
N ASP A 52 -8.37 0.64 -10.68
CA ASP A 52 -8.55 0.16 -12.07
C ASP A 52 -9.81 -0.72 -12.19
N LEU A 53 -10.89 -0.34 -11.50
CA LEU A 53 -12.21 -0.84 -11.82
C LEU A 53 -12.51 -0.28 -13.20
N GLU A 54 -12.44 -1.15 -14.21
CA GLU A 54 -12.79 -0.86 -15.61
C GLU A 54 -13.81 0.25 -15.66
N GLN A 55 -13.41 1.43 -16.15
CA GLN A 55 -14.37 2.44 -16.57
C GLN A 55 -15.17 1.77 -17.69
N LYS A 56 -16.32 1.19 -17.33
CA LYS A 56 -17.31 0.81 -18.32
C LYS A 56 -17.79 2.10 -18.95
N GLU A 57 -17.30 2.35 -20.16
CA GLU A 57 -17.85 3.33 -21.11
C GLU A 57 -19.37 3.20 -21.24
#